data_AF-A0A953FHQ5-F1
#
_entry.id   AF-A0A953FHQ5-F1
#
_cell.length_a   1.000
_cell.length_b   1.000
_cell.length_c   1.000
_cell.angle_alpha   90.00
_cell.angle_beta   90.00
_cell.angle_gamma   90.00
#
_symmetry.space_group_name_H-M   'P 1'
#
loop_
_entity.id
_entity.type
_entity.pdbx_description
1 polymer ?
#
loop_
_entity_poly.entity_id
_entity_poly.type
_entity_poly.pdbx_seq_one_letter_code
_entity_poly.pdbx_strand_id
1 'polypeptide(L)'
;MRKPLLLLGTLVFAVFAYLNLNDVDPLPWVAAYLGVAALLGLGAFNIRDRRATLALAVVLLAWMCTMFPGMIDWVREGFPSIVGTMKAETPHVEVVREFLGLLIAVVCLAVLWLATPRSARFTRDDNE
;
A
#
# COMPACT_ATOMS: atom_id res chain seq x y z
N MET A 1 -3.69 6.19 15.95
CA MET A 1 -3.26 7.07 14.83
C MET A 1 -4.15 8.29 14.80
N ARG A 2 -3.62 9.47 14.48
CA ARG A 2 -4.44 10.69 14.40
C ARG A 2 -5.32 10.63 13.14
N LYS A 3 -6.61 10.93 13.27
CA LYS A 3 -7.58 11.03 12.17
C LYS A 3 -7.07 11.74 10.90
N PRO A 4 -6.42 12.92 10.96
CA PRO A 4 -5.91 13.58 9.76
C PRO A 4 -4.88 12.74 8.99
N LEU A 5 -4.03 11.97 9.68
CA LEU A 5 -3.04 11.11 9.03
C LEU A 5 -3.70 9.96 8.27
N LEU A 6 -4.77 9.39 8.85
CA LEU A 6 -5.54 8.32 8.20
C LEU A 6 -6.25 8.85 6.95
N LEU A 7 -6.88 10.02 7.03
CA LEU A 7 -7.52 10.66 5.87
C LEU A 7 -6.51 11.03 4.78
N LEU A 8 -5.34 11.54 5.15
CA LEU A 8 -4.26 11.80 4.21
C LEU A 8 -3.85 10.50 3.50
N GLY A 9 -3.63 9.43 4.25
CA GLY A 9 -3.31 8.11 3.68
C GLY A 9 -4.40 7.61 2.73
N THR A 10 -5.68 7.72 3.11
CA THR A 10 -6.80 7.37 2.23
C THR A 10 -6.77 8.15 0.92
N LEU A 11 -6.58 9.47 0.97
CA LEU A 11 -6.51 10.30 -0.22
C LEU A 11 -5.33 9.90 -1.12
N VAL A 12 -4.15 9.70 -0.53
CA VAL A 12 -2.94 9.30 -1.26
C VAL A 12 -3.15 7.96 -1.96
N PHE A 13 -3.68 6.95 -1.29
CA PHE A 13 -3.93 5.64 -1.91
C PHE A 13 -5.07 5.67 -2.94
N ALA A 14 -6.08 6.52 -2.76
CA ALA A 14 -7.11 6.74 -3.78
C ALA A 14 -6.50 7.38 -5.05
N VAL A 15 -5.58 8.34 -4.88
CA VAL A 15 -4.83 8.92 -6.00
C VAL A 15 -3.94 7.88 -6.66
N PHE A 16 -3.26 7.01 -5.90
CA PHE A 16 -2.46 5.92 -6.48
C PHE A 16 -3.35 4.99 -7.30
N ALA A 17 -4.49 4.54 -6.77
CA ALA A 17 -5.44 3.73 -7.53
C ALA A 17 -5.86 4.43 -8.84
N TYR A 18 -6.19 5.72 -8.78
CA TYR A 18 -6.54 6.50 -9.98
C TYR A 18 -5.41 6.57 -11.00
N LEU A 19 -4.17 6.83 -10.57
CA LEU A 19 -3.02 6.92 -11.47
C LEU A 19 -2.68 5.58 -12.15
N ASN A 20 -2.89 4.46 -11.45
CA ASN A 20 -2.66 3.10 -11.96
C ASN A 20 -3.73 2.66 -12.98
N LEU A 21 -4.80 3.44 -13.21
CA LEU A 21 -5.72 3.17 -14.32
C LEU A 21 -5.04 3.32 -15.70
N ASN A 22 -3.90 4.00 -15.76
CA ASN A 22 -3.10 4.17 -16.98
C ASN A 22 -2.09 3.03 -17.20
N ASP A 23 -2.04 2.04 -16.32
CA ASP A 23 -1.12 0.91 -16.43
C ASP A 23 -1.58 -0.14 -17.45
N VAL A 24 -0.69 -1.03 -17.88
CA VAL A 24 -1.01 -2.15 -18.78
C VAL A 24 -1.95 -3.15 -18.11
N ASP A 25 -1.76 -3.41 -16.81
CA ASP A 25 -2.57 -4.31 -15.99
C ASP A 25 -3.17 -3.58 -14.75
N PRO A 26 -4.14 -2.69 -14.95
CA PRO A 26 -4.58 -1.77 -13.89
C PRO A 26 -5.33 -2.44 -12.73
N LEU A 27 -5.97 -3.59 -12.96
CA LEU A 27 -6.92 -4.18 -12.00
C LEU A 27 -6.30 -4.59 -10.65
N PRO A 28 -5.18 -5.33 -10.58
CA PRO A 28 -4.58 -5.72 -9.30
C PRO A 28 -4.12 -4.51 -8.50
N TRP A 29 -3.51 -3.52 -9.17
CA TRP A 29 -3.02 -2.29 -8.56
C TRP A 29 -4.15 -1.43 -7.98
N VAL A 30 -5.20 -1.20 -8.77
CA VAL A 30 -6.39 -0.47 -8.33
C VAL A 30 -7.04 -1.17 -7.14
N ALA A 31 -7.22 -2.49 -7.20
CA ALA A 31 -7.82 -3.25 -6.11
C ALA A 31 -6.98 -3.19 -4.82
N ALA A 32 -5.67 -3.33 -4.93
CA ALA A 32 -4.75 -3.24 -3.79
C ALA A 32 -4.82 -1.87 -3.13
N TYR A 33 -4.65 -0.79 -3.90
CA TYR A 33 -4.62 0.57 -3.36
C TYR A 33 -6.00 1.03 -2.85
N LEU A 34 -7.10 0.65 -3.51
CA LEU A 34 -8.44 0.92 -2.97
C LEU A 34 -8.71 0.14 -1.67
N GLY A 35 -8.23 -1.11 -1.55
CA GLY A 35 -8.33 -1.88 -0.31
C GLY A 35 -7.62 -1.19 0.85
N VAL A 36 -6.41 -0.67 0.61
CA VAL A 36 -5.66 0.10 1.61
C VAL A 36 -6.39 1.40 1.96
N ALA A 37 -6.84 2.15 0.94
CA ALA A 37 -7.56 3.40 1.12
C ALA A 37 -8.84 3.21 1.95
N ALA A 38 -9.59 2.15 1.69
CA ALA A 38 -10.81 1.80 2.40
C ALA A 38 -10.54 1.50 3.88
N LEU A 39 -9.54 0.67 4.21
CA LEU A 39 -9.23 0.35 5.61
C LEU A 39 -8.70 1.56 6.39
N LEU A 40 -7.85 2.40 5.78
CA LEU A 40 -7.42 3.67 6.38
C LEU A 40 -8.60 4.62 6.59
N GLY A 41 -9.51 4.69 5.61
CA GLY A 41 -10.67 5.58 5.63
C GLY A 41 -11.66 5.18 6.72
N LEU A 42 -12.02 3.90 6.79
CA LEU A 42 -12.81 3.33 7.88
C LEU A 42 -12.13 3.59 9.24
N GLY A 43 -10.82 3.38 9.31
CA GLY A 43 -10.03 3.63 10.52
C GLY A 43 -10.09 5.09 11.00
N ALA A 44 -10.23 6.05 10.08
CA ALA A 44 -10.40 7.48 10.39
C ALA A 44 -11.75 7.81 11.04
N PHE A 45 -12.74 6.92 10.89
CA PHE A 45 -14.05 6.99 11.55
C PHE A 45 -14.18 5.97 12.68
N ASN A 46 -13.04 5.47 13.18
CA ASN A 46 -12.94 4.45 14.23
C ASN A 46 -13.63 3.11 13.91
N ILE A 47 -13.92 2.85 12.63
CA ILE A 47 -14.40 1.55 12.16
C ILE A 47 -13.17 0.74 11.78
N ARG A 48 -12.82 -0.28 12.57
CA ARG A 48 -11.60 -1.06 12.34
C ARG A 48 -11.89 -2.55 12.34
N ASP A 49 -11.22 -3.28 11.45
CA ASP A 49 -11.17 -4.73 11.45
C ASP A 49 -9.72 -5.20 11.42
N ARG A 50 -9.28 -5.82 12.52
CA ARG A 50 -7.89 -6.26 12.66
C ARG A 50 -7.56 -7.42 11.73
N ARG A 51 -8.52 -8.31 11.48
CA ARG A 51 -8.33 -9.50 10.65
C ARG A 51 -8.28 -9.13 9.18
N ALA A 52 -9.20 -8.26 8.73
CA ALA A 52 -9.18 -7.74 7.37
C ALA A 52 -7.90 -6.96 7.08
N THR A 53 -7.47 -6.11 8.02
CA THR A 53 -6.20 -5.37 7.90
C THR A 53 -5.00 -6.30 7.79
N LEU A 54 -4.93 -7.35 8.63
CA LEU A 54 -3.85 -8.33 8.57
C LEU A 54 -3.88 -9.13 7.27
N ALA A 55 -5.07 -9.59 6.84
CA ALA A 55 -5.23 -10.37 5.64
C ALA A 55 -4.74 -9.61 4.41
N LEU A 56 -5.16 -8.34 4.26
CA LEU A 56 -4.68 -7.51 3.16
C LEU A 56 -3.17 -7.26 3.27
N ALA A 57 -2.65 -6.96 4.47
CA ALA A 57 -1.22 -6.73 4.66
C ALA A 57 -0.39 -7.96 4.25
N VAL A 58 -0.82 -9.17 4.61
CA VAL A 58 -0.14 -10.42 4.25
C VAL A 58 -0.19 -10.68 2.75
N VAL A 59 -1.33 -10.46 2.09
CA VAL A 59 -1.46 -10.61 0.64
C VAL A 59 -0.53 -9.64 -0.09
N LEU A 60 -0.53 -8.37 0.29
CA LEU A 60 0.33 -7.36 -0.33
C LEU A 60 1.81 -7.61 -0.03
N LEU A 61 2.15 -8.07 1.17
CA LEU A 61 3.53 -8.45 1.52
C LEU A 61 4.00 -9.65 0.69
N ALA A 62 3.16 -10.67 0.53
CA ALA A 62 3.49 -11.83 -0.28
C ALA A 62 3.72 -11.44 -1.75
N TRP A 63 2.88 -10.56 -2.30
CA TRP A 63 3.05 -10.00 -3.64
C TRP A 63 4.34 -9.18 -3.75
N MET A 64 4.60 -8.29 -2.79
CA MET A 64 5.84 -7.50 -2.74
C MET A 64 7.10 -8.38 -2.73
N CYS A 65 7.07 -9.51 -2.01
CA CYS A 65 8.19 -10.45 -1.95
C CYS A 65 8.53 -11.08 -3.32
N THR A 66 7.58 -11.19 -4.26
CA THR A 66 7.89 -11.73 -5.60
C THR A 66 8.76 -10.77 -6.42
N MET A 67 8.74 -9.47 -6.09
CA MET A 67 9.53 -8.42 -6.73
C MET A 67 10.88 -8.17 -6.05
N PHE A 68 11.15 -8.83 -4.92
CA PHE A 68 12.36 -8.64 -4.14
C PHE A 68 13.68 -8.86 -4.92
N PRO A 69 13.81 -9.83 -5.85
CA PRO A 69 15.02 -9.96 -6.67
C PRO A 69 15.35 -8.69 -7.47
N GLY A 70 14.34 -8.02 -8.04
CA GLY A 70 14.54 -6.76 -8.77
C GLY A 70 15.06 -5.63 -7.89
N MET A 71 14.69 -5.61 -6.61
CA MET A 71 15.26 -4.68 -5.64
C MET A 71 16.74 -4.97 -5.35
N ILE A 72 17.14 -6.23 -5.29
CA ILE A 72 18.54 -6.61 -5.10
C ILE A 72 19.37 -6.14 -6.30
N ASP A 73 18.86 -6.34 -7.51
CA ASP A 73 19.55 -5.93 -8.74
C ASP A 73 19.70 -4.40 -8.80
N TRP A 74 18.65 -3.65 -8.46
CA TRP A 74 18.72 -2.19 -8.35
C TRP A 74 19.78 -1.70 -7.33
N VAL A 75 19.88 -2.38 -6.18
CA VAL A 75 20.91 -2.08 -5.17
C VAL A 75 22.31 -2.38 -5.72
N ARG A 76 22.49 -3.50 -6.42
CA ARG A 76 23.78 -3.89 -7.03
C ARG A 76 24.22 -2.92 -8.12
N GLU A 77 23.28 -2.32 -8.83
CA GLU A 77 23.52 -1.28 -9.84
C GLU A 77 23.83 0.09 -9.23
N GLY A 78 23.80 0.23 -7.90
CA GLY A 78 24.17 1.47 -7.21
C GLY A 78 23.05 2.50 -7.12
N PHE A 79 21.79 2.04 -7.03
CA PHE A 79 20.60 2.89 -6.90
C PHE A 79 20.41 3.90 -8.05
N PRO A 80 20.34 3.43 -9.31
CA PRO A 80 20.02 4.32 -10.43
C PRO A 80 18.66 5.01 -10.21
N SER A 81 18.50 6.20 -10.80
CA SER A 81 17.30 7.02 -10.61
C SER A 81 16.03 6.31 -11.07
N ILE A 82 15.00 6.36 -10.23
CA ILE A 82 13.67 5.77 -10.49
C ILE A 82 12.62 6.82 -10.90
N VAL A 83 13.02 8.09 -11.06
CA VAL A 83 12.12 9.25 -11.29
C VAL A 83 12.13 9.69 -12.78
N GLY A 84 12.53 8.80 -13.69
CA GLY A 84 12.59 9.05 -15.13
C GLY A 84 11.28 8.79 -15.89
N THR A 85 11.24 9.19 -17.17
CA THR A 85 10.14 8.85 -18.07
C THR A 85 10.17 7.35 -18.41
N MET A 86 9.00 6.68 -18.35
CA MET A 86 8.79 5.28 -18.79
C MET A 86 9.26 4.97 -20.22
N LYS A 87 9.58 6.01 -21.03
CA LYS A 87 10.17 5.86 -22.37
C LYS A 87 11.63 5.42 -22.39
N ALA A 88 12.32 5.39 -21.24
CA ALA A 88 13.62 4.74 -21.16
C ALA A 88 13.37 3.23 -20.94
N GLU A 89 13.84 2.42 -21.86
CA GLU A 89 13.64 0.97 -22.03
C GLU A 89 14.21 0.12 -20.86
N THR A 90 13.81 0.38 -19.62
CA THR A 90 14.34 -0.34 -18.44
C THR A 90 13.21 -0.93 -17.59
N PRO A 91 12.84 -2.20 -17.83
CA PRO A 91 11.90 -2.97 -17.00
C PRO A 91 12.27 -2.96 -15.49
N HIS A 92 13.55 -2.77 -15.17
CA HIS A 92 14.04 -2.70 -13.80
C HIS A 92 13.49 -1.52 -12.99
N VAL A 93 13.23 -0.37 -13.61
CA VAL A 93 12.72 0.83 -12.90
C VAL A 93 11.27 0.66 -12.46
N GLU A 94 10.46 0.00 -13.29
CA GLU A 94 9.06 -0.30 -13.00
C GLU A 94 8.93 -1.21 -11.78
N VAL A 95 9.65 -2.34 -11.76
CA VAL A 95 9.66 -3.29 -10.64
C VAL A 95 10.05 -2.63 -9.32
N VAL A 96 11.03 -1.72 -9.33
CA VAL A 96 11.45 -1.00 -8.11
C VAL A 96 10.34 -0.05 -7.63
N ARG A 97 9.68 0.67 -8.54
CA ARG A 97 8.57 1.58 -8.19
C ARG A 97 7.38 0.82 -7.63
N GLU A 98 7.03 -0.30 -8.25
CA GLU A 98 5.97 -1.21 -7.82
C GLU A 98 6.27 -1.78 -6.42
N PHE A 99 7.48 -2.29 -6.20
CA PHE A 99 7.93 -2.78 -4.90
C PHE A 99 7.80 -1.71 -3.82
N LEU A 100 8.28 -0.49 -4.08
CA LEU A 100 8.23 0.62 -3.12
C LEU A 100 6.79 1.06 -2.85
N GLY A 101 5.91 1.04 -3.86
CA GLY A 101 4.48 1.30 -3.69
C GLY A 101 3.82 0.29 -2.75
N LEU A 102 4.08 -1.01 -2.95
CA LEU A 102 3.60 -2.07 -2.06
C LEU A 102 4.22 -1.98 -0.65
N LEU A 103 5.49 -1.59 -0.53
CA LEU A 103 6.15 -1.38 0.77
C LEU A 103 5.42 -0.31 1.60
N ILE A 104 5.09 0.83 0.99
CA ILE A 104 4.34 1.89 1.66
C ILE A 104 2.96 1.38 2.08
N ALA A 105 2.26 0.64 1.20
CA ALA A 105 0.97 0.03 1.53
C ALA A 105 1.04 -0.92 2.73
N VAL A 106 2.01 -1.85 2.73
CA VAL A 106 2.22 -2.81 3.82
C VAL A 106 2.56 -2.09 5.13
N VAL A 107 3.43 -1.07 5.10
CA VAL A 107 3.78 -0.29 6.31
C VAL A 107 2.55 0.43 6.87
N CYS A 108 1.74 1.08 6.02
CA CYS A 108 0.51 1.74 6.46
C CYS A 108 -0.48 0.75 7.11
N LEU A 109 -0.68 -0.41 6.50
CA LEU A 109 -1.54 -1.46 7.07
C LEU A 109 -0.97 -2.04 8.36
N ALA A 110 0.34 -2.23 8.46
CA ALA A 110 1.00 -2.72 9.69
C ALA A 110 0.81 -1.73 10.84
N VAL A 111 1.00 -0.43 10.60
CA VAL A 111 0.75 0.62 11.60
C VAL A 111 -0.73 0.65 12.01
N LEU A 112 -1.66 0.56 11.05
CA LEU A 112 -3.09 0.47 11.34
C LEU A 112 -3.42 -0.77 12.19
N TRP A 113 -2.86 -1.93 11.85
CA TRP A 113 -3.05 -3.19 12.58
C TRP A 113 -2.52 -3.13 14.02
N LEU A 114 -1.34 -2.54 14.23
CA LEU A 114 -0.75 -2.33 15.55
C LEU A 114 -1.61 -1.38 16.41
N ALA A 115 -2.24 -0.38 15.77
CA ALA A 115 -3.17 0.55 16.42
C ALA A 115 -4.60 0.00 16.60
N THR A 116 -4.88 -1.23 16.17
CA THR A 116 -6.23 -1.83 16.22
C THR A 116 -6.33 -2.88 17.34
N PRO A 117 -7.32 -2.80 18.24
CA PRO A 117 -7.56 -3.80 19.28
C PRO A 117 -7.73 -5.21 18.74
N ARG A 118 -7.27 -6.23 19.49
CA ARG A 118 -7.31 -7.64 19.06
C ARG A 118 -8.72 -8.17 18.76
N SER A 119 -9.73 -7.60 19.40
CA SER A 119 -11.14 -7.97 19.26
C SER A 119 -11.87 -7.27 18.10
N ALA A 120 -11.29 -6.20 17.52
CA ALA A 120 -11.99 -5.35 16.56
C ALA A 120 -12.33 -6.09 15.24
N ARG A 121 -13.61 -6.04 14.86
CA ARG A 121 -14.16 -6.67 13.64
C ARG A 121 -15.24 -5.81 13.03
N PHE A 122 -14.85 -4.84 12.19
CA PHE A 122 -15.73 -3.78 11.68
C PHE A 122 -16.60 -3.16 12.78
N THR A 123 -16.04 -3.07 13.98
CA THR A 123 -16.66 -2.44 15.13
C THR A 123 -16.21 -1.00 15.19
N ARG A 124 -17.14 -0.09 15.49
CA ARG A 124 -16.80 1.28 15.84
C ARG A 124 -16.24 1.28 17.26
N ASP A 125 -15.02 1.76 17.43
CA ASP A 125 -14.45 1.98 18.77
C ASP A 125 -14.85 3.39 19.21
N ASP A 126 -15.84 3.47 20.11
CA ASP A 126 -16.39 4.74 20.60
C ASP A 126 -15.53 5.36 21.72
N ASN A 127 -14.39 4.75 22.05
CA ASN A 127 -13.44 5.28 23.03
C ASN A 127 -12.50 6.29 22.36
N GLU A 128 -12.94 7.54 22.21
CA GLU A 128 -12.08 8.72 22.03
C GLU A 128 -11.98 9.54 23.31
#